data_AF-A0A818S419-F1
#
_entry.id   AF-A0A818S419-F1
#
_cell.length_a   1.000
_cell.length_b   1.000
_cell.length_c   1.000
_cell.angle_alpha   90.00
_cell.angle_beta   90.00
_cell.angle_gamma   90.00
#
_symmetry.space_group_name_H-M   'P 1'
#
loop_
_entity.id
_entity.type
_entity.pdbx_description
1 polymer ?
#
loop_
_entity_poly.entity_id
_entity_poly.type
_entity_poly.pdbx_seq_one_letter_code
_entity_poly.pdbx_strand_id
1 'polypeptide(L)'
;MVQLLQQTFDMKSILTMTVLLTFITTVFTENKPYIIDGRYNAETKNIEINVGYTGGCAEHKFKLMLSTARKIFPGRHDVELIDFTTNDYCDALIQRKILIGLYEAGLDDSYFVGSSIMIHGDKNSKVLITLPI
;
A
#
# COMPACT_ATOMS: atom_id res chain seq x y z
N MET A 1 8.79 14.91 70.69
CA MET A 1 10.17 14.97 70.19
C MET A 1 10.22 14.00 69.01
N VAL A 2 10.34 14.54 67.80
CA VAL A 2 10.14 13.82 66.52
C VAL A 2 11.42 13.05 66.18
N GLN A 3 11.36 11.72 66.12
CA GLN A 3 12.42 10.90 65.54
C GLN A 3 12.02 10.54 64.10
N LEU A 4 12.83 11.00 63.16
CA LEU A 4 12.73 10.78 61.73
C LEU A 4 12.83 9.28 61.40
N LEU A 5 11.81 8.76 60.73
CA LEU A 5 11.82 7.47 60.05
C LEU A 5 12.79 7.54 58.86
N GLN A 6 13.89 6.77 58.95
CA GLN A 6 14.72 6.41 57.80
C GLN A 6 13.91 5.49 56.88
N GLN A 7 13.46 6.03 55.76
CA GLN A 7 12.93 5.22 54.66
C GLN A 7 14.09 4.94 53.69
N THR A 8 14.66 3.75 53.79
CA THR A 8 15.61 3.21 52.83
C THR A 8 14.89 2.99 51.50
N PHE A 9 15.19 3.84 50.52
CA PHE A 9 14.81 3.61 49.13
C PHE A 9 15.60 2.41 48.59
N ASP A 10 14.94 1.26 48.45
CA ASP A 10 15.48 0.10 47.76
C ASP A 10 15.48 0.36 46.25
N MET A 11 16.65 0.73 45.75
CA MET A 11 16.92 1.11 44.36
C MET A 11 17.02 -0.09 43.40
N LYS A 12 16.43 -1.25 43.75
CA LYS A 12 16.41 -2.46 42.91
C LYS A 12 15.11 -2.69 42.15
N SER A 13 14.03 -1.99 42.49
CA SER A 13 12.69 -2.29 41.97
C SER A 13 12.15 -1.29 40.94
N ILE A 14 13.03 -0.53 40.27
CA ILE A 14 12.66 0.34 39.13
C ILE A 14 13.33 -0.16 37.83
N LEU A 15 14.22 -1.16 37.92
CA LEU A 15 14.95 -1.70 36.77
C LEU A 15 14.24 -2.85 36.03
N THR A 16 13.07 -3.30 36.50
CA THR A 16 12.36 -4.48 35.98
C THR A 16 11.07 -4.18 35.23
N MET A 17 10.82 -2.92 34.86
CA MET A 17 9.65 -2.53 34.06
C MET A 17 10.01 -1.74 32.79
N THR A 18 11.23 -1.91 32.30
CA THR A 18 11.58 -1.54 30.93
C THR A 18 11.67 -2.81 30.10
N VAL A 19 10.56 -3.56 30.06
CA VAL A 19 10.40 -4.59 29.03
C VAL A 19 10.36 -3.81 27.72
N LEU A 20 11.51 -3.88 27.07
CA LEU A 20 11.86 -3.53 25.72
C LEU A 20 10.70 -3.87 24.77
N LEU A 21 9.69 -3.01 24.71
CA LEU A 21 8.76 -2.94 23.60
C LEU A 21 9.53 -2.24 22.47
N THR A 22 10.60 -2.88 22.00
CA THR A 22 11.13 -2.70 20.66
C THR A 22 9.97 -3.09 19.75
N PHE A 23 9.10 -2.12 19.48
CA PHE A 23 8.33 -2.05 18.27
C PHE A 23 9.36 -2.19 17.15
N ILE A 24 9.60 -3.42 16.73
CA ILE A 24 10.17 -3.72 15.43
C ILE A 24 9.12 -3.19 14.47
N THR A 25 9.23 -1.90 14.16
CA THR A 25 8.66 -1.34 12.95
C THR A 25 9.45 -2.04 11.85
N THR A 26 8.98 -3.23 11.44
CA THR A 26 9.34 -3.76 10.14
C THR A 26 8.94 -2.68 9.16
N VAL A 27 9.94 -1.91 8.72
CA VAL A 27 9.81 -1.01 7.59
C VAL A 27 9.53 -1.93 6.43
N PHE A 28 8.24 -2.17 6.17
CA PHE A 28 7.82 -2.78 4.92
C PHE A 28 8.23 -1.76 3.86
N THR A 29 9.34 -2.03 3.18
CA THR A 29 9.69 -1.31 1.97
C THR A 29 8.64 -1.72 0.94
N GLU A 30 7.52 -0.99 0.93
CA GLU A 30 6.52 -1.09 -0.13
C GLU A 30 7.19 -0.59 -1.42
N ASN A 31 7.63 -1.54 -2.23
CA ASN A 31 8.15 -1.23 -3.55
C ASN A 31 6.96 -0.94 -4.45
N LYS A 32 6.89 0.28 -4.99
CA LYS A 32 5.90 0.60 -6.02
C LYS A 32 6.41 0.03 -7.35
N PRO A 33 5.62 -0.72 -8.11
CA PRO A 33 5.97 -1.05 -9.49
C PRO A 33 5.82 0.20 -10.36
N TYR A 34 6.56 0.26 -11.48
CA TYR A 34 6.34 1.33 -12.46
C TYR A 34 5.29 0.90 -13.49
N ILE A 35 4.46 1.84 -13.91
CA ILE A 35 3.37 1.63 -14.85
C ILE A 35 3.86 1.91 -16.27
N ILE A 36 3.62 0.98 -17.19
CA ILE A 36 3.90 1.11 -18.62
C ILE A 36 2.67 1.65 -19.33
N ASP A 37 1.53 0.97 -19.13
CA ASP A 37 0.22 1.39 -19.62
C ASP A 37 -0.89 0.76 -18.77
N GLY A 38 -2.14 1.14 -19.03
CA GLY A 38 -3.30 0.52 -18.42
C GLY A 38 -4.61 0.93 -19.09
N ARG A 39 -5.64 0.10 -18.91
CA ARG A 39 -6.97 0.30 -19.48
C ARG A 39 -8.03 -0.42 -18.65
N TYR A 40 -9.28 0.00 -18.80
CA TYR A 40 -10.42 -0.76 -18.32
C TYR A 40 -10.90 -1.72 -19.42
N ASN A 41 -11.16 -2.98 -19.05
CA ASN A 41 -11.80 -3.98 -19.90
C ASN A 41 -13.24 -4.19 -19.42
N ALA A 42 -14.20 -3.78 -20.24
CA ALA A 42 -15.63 -3.87 -19.93
C ALA A 42 -16.18 -5.30 -19.94
N GLU A 43 -15.61 -6.19 -20.76
CA GLU A 43 -16.06 -7.58 -20.86
C GLU A 43 -15.72 -8.36 -19.59
N THR A 44 -14.50 -8.19 -19.09
CA THR A 44 -14.01 -8.89 -17.89
C THR A 44 -14.22 -8.09 -16.60
N LYS A 45 -14.69 -6.84 -16.71
CA LYS A 45 -14.80 -5.87 -15.60
C LYS A 45 -13.50 -5.68 -14.80
N ASN A 46 -12.36 -5.75 -15.49
CA ASN A 46 -11.04 -5.64 -14.87
C ASN A 46 -10.33 -4.38 -15.34
N ILE A 47 -9.51 -3.83 -14.46
CA ILE A 47 -8.44 -2.91 -14.81
C ILE A 47 -7.24 -3.74 -15.24
N GLU A 48 -6.83 -3.62 -16.50
CA GLU A 48 -5.61 -4.23 -17.02
C GLU A 48 -4.48 -3.21 -16.92
N ILE A 49 -3.38 -3.58 -16.27
CA ILE A 49 -2.22 -2.69 -16.12
C ILE A 49 -0.98 -3.47 -16.58
N ASN A 50 -0.23 -2.92 -17.53
CA ASN A 50 1.09 -3.43 -17.86
C ASN A 50 2.09 -2.75 -16.91
N VAL A 51 2.71 -3.56 -16.06
CA VAL A 51 3.58 -3.09 -14.98
C VAL A 51 4.97 -3.66 -15.16
N GLY A 52 5.96 -2.90 -14.75
CA GLY A 52 7.31 -3.40 -14.58
C GLY A 52 7.79 -3.26 -13.14
N TYR A 53 8.61 -4.21 -12.71
CA TYR A 53 9.15 -4.28 -11.35
C TYR A 53 10.47 -5.07 -11.35
N THR A 54 11.27 -4.88 -10.30
CA THR A 54 12.47 -5.67 -10.04
C THR A 54 12.11 -6.81 -9.08
N GLY A 55 12.58 -8.02 -9.37
CA GLY A 55 12.20 -9.21 -8.61
C GLY A 55 12.31 -10.51 -9.39
N GLY A 56 11.57 -11.52 -8.97
CA GLY A 56 11.23 -12.67 -9.82
C GLY A 56 11.31 -14.05 -9.20
N CYS A 57 11.80 -14.17 -7.96
CA CYS A 57 11.88 -15.46 -7.29
C CYS A 57 10.67 -15.74 -6.41
N ALA A 58 9.97 -14.69 -5.98
CA ALA A 58 8.68 -14.80 -5.32
C ALA A 58 7.52 -14.60 -6.29
N GLU A 59 6.34 -15.08 -5.90
CA GLU A 59 5.11 -14.72 -6.59
C GLU A 59 4.72 -13.29 -6.22
N HIS A 60 4.79 -12.38 -7.20
CA HIS A 60 4.44 -11.00 -6.94
C HIS A 60 2.93 -10.80 -6.80
N LYS A 61 2.51 -9.98 -5.83
CA LYS A 61 1.09 -9.65 -5.59
C LYS A 61 0.90 -8.13 -5.58
N PHE A 62 -0.08 -7.67 -6.33
CA PHE A 62 -0.36 -6.24 -6.49
C PHE A 62 -1.75 -5.88 -6.01
N LYS A 63 -1.89 -4.64 -5.52
CA LYS A 63 -3.17 -4.07 -5.11
C LYS A 63 -3.24 -2.60 -5.49
N LEU A 64 -4.44 -2.13 -5.81
CA LEU A 64 -4.76 -0.71 -5.88
C LEU A 64 -5.22 -0.22 -4.50
N MET A 65 -4.59 0.82 -4.00
CA MET A 65 -4.97 1.49 -2.76
C MET A 65 -5.45 2.90 -3.06
N LEU A 66 -6.66 3.23 -2.60
CA LEU A 66 -7.18 4.59 -2.69
C LEU A 66 -6.26 5.54 -1.93
N SER A 67 -5.62 6.45 -2.65
CA SER A 67 -4.95 7.60 -2.04
C SER A 67 -6.05 8.53 -1.52
N THR A 68 -5.79 9.24 -0.42
CA THR A 68 -6.77 10.07 0.29
C THR A 68 -7.72 10.78 -0.67
N ALA A 69 -8.95 10.26 -0.80
CA ALA A 69 -9.84 10.66 -1.88
C ALA A 69 -10.33 12.09 -1.65
N ARG A 70 -9.95 13.01 -2.55
CA ARG A 70 -10.68 14.28 -2.66
C ARG A 70 -12.04 13.97 -3.25
N LYS A 71 -13.11 14.21 -2.49
CA LYS A 71 -14.49 14.05 -2.94
C LYS A 71 -14.82 15.16 -3.94
N ILE A 72 -14.64 14.87 -5.21
CA ILE A 72 -15.10 15.70 -6.33
C ILE A 72 -16.01 14.77 -7.15
N PHE A 73 -17.14 15.26 -7.67
CA PHE A 73 -18.06 14.46 -8.50
C PHE A 73 -18.44 15.23 -9.78
N PRO A 74 -18.37 14.62 -10.98
CA PRO A 74 -17.66 13.37 -11.28
C PRO A 74 -16.17 13.52 -10.95
N GLY A 75 -15.65 12.55 -10.20
CA GLY A 75 -14.37 12.67 -9.52
C GLY A 75 -13.21 12.20 -10.36
N ARG A 76 -12.08 12.89 -10.19
CA ARG A 76 -10.79 12.26 -10.41
C ARG A 76 -10.29 11.72 -9.08
N HIS A 77 -10.07 10.42 -9.01
CA HIS A 77 -9.55 9.75 -7.81
C HIS A 77 -8.13 9.29 -8.05
N ASP A 78 -7.26 9.54 -7.08
CA ASP A 78 -5.88 9.05 -7.11
C ASP A 78 -5.83 7.71 -6.36
N VAL A 79 -5.22 6.70 -6.99
CA VAL A 79 -4.95 5.38 -6.40
C VAL A 79 -3.49 5.05 -6.60
N GLU A 80 -2.92 4.33 -5.65
CA GLU A 80 -1.55 3.85 -5.71
C GLU A 80 -1.55 2.37 -6.08
N LEU A 81 -0.70 1.99 -7.02
CA LEU A 81 -0.40 0.59 -7.30
C LEU A 81 0.75 0.16 -6.39
N ILE A 82 0.53 -0.87 -5.58
CA ILE A 82 1.49 -1.33 -4.57
C ILE A 82 1.83 -2.80 -4.83
N ASP A 83 3.13 -3.11 -4.79
CA ASP A 83 3.64 -4.47 -4.65
C ASP A 83 3.81 -4.79 -3.16
N PHE A 84 3.05 -5.76 -2.66
CA PHE A 84 3.13 -6.18 -1.25
C PHE A 84 3.85 -7.53 -1.08
N THR A 85 4.64 -7.91 -2.09
CA THR A 85 5.44 -9.14 -2.08
C THR A 85 6.55 -9.03 -1.05
N THR A 86 6.70 -10.08 -0.26
CA THR A 86 7.75 -10.19 0.75
C THR A 86 8.75 -11.27 0.36
N ASN A 87 10.01 -11.10 0.76
CA ASN A 87 11.08 -12.10 0.60
C ASN A 87 11.42 -12.41 -0.87
N ASP A 88 11.48 -11.39 -1.72
CA ASP A 88 12.05 -11.53 -3.05
C ASP A 88 13.46 -10.94 -3.10
N TYR A 89 14.44 -11.80 -3.40
CA TYR A 89 15.86 -11.46 -3.31
C TYR A 89 16.53 -11.45 -4.69
N CYS A 90 15.74 -11.50 -5.76
CA CYS A 90 16.23 -11.59 -7.12
C CYS A 90 16.15 -10.24 -7.83
N ASP A 91 17.20 -9.90 -8.57
CA ASP A 91 17.31 -8.61 -9.27
C ASP A 91 17.02 -8.74 -10.77
N ALA A 92 15.93 -9.41 -11.15
CA ALA A 92 15.51 -9.45 -12.55
C ALA A 92 14.48 -8.34 -12.83
N LEU A 93 14.59 -7.68 -13.98
CA LEU A 93 13.57 -6.75 -14.44
C LEU A 93 12.45 -7.54 -15.13
N ILE A 94 11.26 -7.55 -14.53
CA ILE A 94 10.09 -8.26 -15.05
C ILE A 94 9.06 -7.25 -15.52
N GLN A 95 8.45 -7.54 -16.66
CA GLN A 95 7.26 -6.85 -17.15
C GLN A 95 6.13 -7.86 -17.28
N ARG A 96 4.97 -7.54 -16.73
CA ARG A 96 3.78 -8.39 -16.87
C ARG A 96 2.51 -7.58 -16.89
N LYS A 97 1.48 -8.16 -17.50
CA LYS A 97 0.11 -7.68 -17.38
C LYS A 97 -0.49 -8.18 -16.08
N ILE A 98 -1.11 -7.28 -15.32
CA ILE A 98 -1.90 -7.61 -14.14
C ILE A 98 -3.35 -7.25 -14.38
N LEU A 99 -4.24 -8.03 -13.79
CA LEU A 99 -5.68 -7.85 -13.87
C LEU A 99 -6.18 -7.61 -12.45
N ILE A 100 -6.84 -6.47 -12.24
CA ILE A 100 -7.42 -6.11 -10.94
C ILE A 100 -8.91 -5.88 -11.15
N GLY A 101 -9.74 -6.65 -10.46
CA GLY A 101 -11.19 -6.47 -10.53
C GLY A 101 -11.63 -5.16 -9.87
N LEU A 102 -12.68 -4.51 -10.41
CA LEU A 102 -13.22 -3.29 -9.79
C LEU A 102 -13.66 -3.52 -8.34
N TYR A 103 -14.33 -4.64 -8.08
CA TYR A 103 -14.75 -5.04 -6.74
C TYR A 103 -13.57 -5.23 -5.78
N GLU A 104 -12.51 -5.90 -6.23
CA GLU A 104 -11.30 -6.13 -5.42
C GLU A 104 -10.57 -4.82 -5.07
N ALA A 105 -10.67 -3.82 -5.96
CA ALA A 105 -10.13 -2.48 -5.76
C ALA A 105 -11.08 -1.56 -4.95
N GLY A 106 -12.30 -1.99 -4.63
CA GLY A 106 -13.32 -1.15 -4.00
C GLY A 106 -13.78 0.01 -4.88
N LEU A 107 -13.80 -0.19 -6.20
CA LEU A 107 -14.15 0.79 -7.24
C LEU A 107 -15.47 0.45 -7.95
N ASP A 108 -16.26 -0.48 -7.40
CA ASP A 108 -17.53 -0.94 -7.96
C ASP A 108 -18.76 -0.18 -7.43
N ASP A 109 -18.58 0.68 -6.42
CA ASP A 109 -19.65 1.53 -5.89
C ASP A 109 -20.14 2.55 -6.94
N SER A 110 -21.44 2.85 -6.89
CA SER A 110 -22.10 3.98 -7.57
C SER A 110 -21.33 5.30 -7.51
N TYR A 111 -20.60 5.57 -6.42
CA TYR A 111 -19.75 6.75 -6.27
C TYR A 111 -18.69 6.88 -7.37
N PHE A 112 -18.20 5.76 -7.91
CA PHE A 112 -17.13 5.71 -8.89
C PHE A 112 -17.62 5.63 -10.35
N VAL A 113 -18.93 5.57 -10.57
CA VAL A 113 -19.53 5.47 -11.91
C VAL A 113 -19.14 6.68 -12.77
N GLY A 114 -18.61 6.42 -13.97
CA GLY A 114 -18.11 7.44 -14.89
C GLY A 114 -16.90 8.24 -14.39
N SER A 115 -16.34 7.90 -13.24
CA SER A 115 -15.20 8.61 -12.65
C SER A 115 -13.89 8.28 -13.39
N SER A 116 -12.90 9.17 -13.26
CA SER A 116 -11.55 8.93 -13.77
C SER A 116 -10.62 8.57 -12.63
N ILE A 117 -9.91 7.46 -12.78
CA ILE A 117 -8.98 6.91 -11.80
C ILE A 117 -7.56 7.16 -12.30
N MET A 118 -6.80 7.97 -11.59
CA MET A 118 -5.37 8.15 -11.83
C MET A 118 -4.60 7.16 -10.96
N ILE A 119 -4.00 6.16 -11.60
CA ILE A 119 -3.18 5.15 -10.94
C ILE A 119 -1.73 5.60 -10.96
N HIS A 120 -1.13 5.71 -9.78
CA HIS A 120 0.27 6.10 -9.58
C HIS A 120 1.13 4.87 -9.25
N GLY A 121 2.27 4.75 -9.93
CA GLY A 121 3.32 3.79 -9.65
C GLY A 121 4.61 4.48 -9.20
N ASP A 122 5.73 3.75 -9.25
CA ASP A 122 7.05 4.30 -8.95
C ASP A 122 7.58 5.21 -10.08
N LYS A 123 8.63 5.98 -9.81
CA LYS A 123 9.33 6.84 -10.78
C LYS A 123 8.41 7.85 -11.48
N ASN A 124 7.38 8.33 -10.78
CA ASN A 124 6.34 9.22 -11.31
C ASN A 124 5.52 8.62 -12.47
N SER A 125 5.58 7.30 -12.67
CA SER A 125 4.74 6.61 -13.65
C SER A 125 3.27 6.66 -13.23
N LYS A 126 2.38 6.88 -14.19
CA LYS A 126 0.95 6.98 -13.94
C LYS A 126 0.12 6.66 -15.16
N VAL A 127 -1.12 6.22 -14.95
CA VAL A 127 -2.10 6.03 -16.01
C VAL A 127 -3.47 6.54 -15.56
N LEU A 128 -4.19 7.20 -16.47
CA LEU A 128 -5.56 7.64 -16.26
C LEU A 128 -6.52 6.65 -16.92
N ILE A 129 -7.48 6.14 -16.15
CA ILE A 129 -8.48 5.19 -16.61
C ILE A 129 -9.87 5.74 -16.29
N THR A 130 -10.76 5.76 -17.28
CA THR A 130 -12.17 6.12 -17.06
C THR A 130 -12.98 4.86 -16.79
N LEU A 131 -13.74 4.89 -15.69
CA LEU A 131 -14.64 3.81 -15.30
C LEU A 131 -15.94 3.86 -16.14
N PRO A 132 -16.63 2.71 -16.30
CA PRO A 132 -17.88 2.68 -17.05
C PRO A 132 -18.97 3.53 -16.38
N ILE A 133 -19.94 3.95 -17.19
CA ILE A 133 -21.19 4.60 -16.76
C ILE A 133 -22.23 3.52 -16.46
#